data_AF-A0AB34AA36-F1
#
_entry.id   AF-A0AB34AA36-F1
#
_cell.length_a   1.000
_cell.length_b   1.000
_cell.length_c   1.000
_cell.angle_alpha   90.00
_cell.angle_beta   90.00
_cell.angle_gamma   90.00
#
_symmetry.space_group_name_H-M   'P 1'
#
loop_
_entity.id
_entity.type
_entity.pdbx_description
1 polymer ?
#
loop_
_entity_poly.entity_id
_entity_poly.type
_entity_poly.pdbx_seq_one_letter_code
_entity_poly.pdbx_strand_id
1 'polypeptide(L)'
;MTTKTSKYRILETNVLLERFVTYNEVFTEYLKTIKLIERGEALRYETYSRWIDNYLTNIKSFIKLCNSYLSKYNLENSTIAEKLNNYFMDLIDMVNYMDVDHNLVDHSSIEKAQSKIRARQEEFLQALNILVK
;
A
#
# COMPACT_ATOMS: atom_id res chain seq x y z
N MET A 1 13.54 -0.05 30.03
CA MET A 1 12.17 -0.32 29.52
C MET A 1 11.54 -1.41 30.36
N THR A 2 10.38 -1.17 30.97
CA THR A 2 9.66 -2.21 31.73
C THR A 2 9.04 -3.22 30.77
N THR A 3 9.02 -4.50 31.15
CA THR A 3 8.50 -5.64 30.37
C THR A 3 7.07 -5.44 29.82
N LYS A 4 6.23 -4.64 30.50
CA LYS A 4 4.90 -4.23 30.02
C LYS A 4 4.95 -3.37 28.74
N THR A 5 5.92 -2.46 28.65
CA THR A 5 6.08 -1.55 27.49
C THR A 5 6.50 -2.31 26.24
N SER A 6 7.33 -3.34 26.40
CA SER A 6 7.75 -4.23 25.31
C SER A 6 6.59 -5.09 24.77
N LYS A 7 5.77 -5.69 25.65
CA LYS A 7 4.59 -6.47 25.23
C LYS A 7 3.57 -5.64 24.46
N TYR A 8 3.32 -4.40 24.92
CA TYR A 8 2.37 -3.51 24.27
C TYR A 8 2.86 -3.07 22.88
N ARG A 9 4.16 -2.80 22.74
CA ARG A 9 4.77 -2.52 21.43
C ARG A 9 4.62 -3.68 20.46
N ILE A 10 4.90 -4.91 20.89
CA ILE A 10 4.75 -6.11 20.04
C ILE A 10 3.31 -6.25 19.55
N LEU A 11 2.32 -6.07 20.44
CA LEU A 11 0.91 -6.13 20.06
C LEU A 11 0.56 -5.08 18.99
N GLU A 12 1.00 -3.84 19.16
CA GLU A 12 0.73 -2.78 18.18
C GLU A 12 1.47 -2.98 16.86
N THR A 13 2.68 -3.55 16.87
CA THR A 13 3.39 -3.99 15.66
C THR A 13 2.57 -5.06 14.93
N ASN A 14 2.01 -6.03 15.64
CA ASN A 14 1.17 -7.07 15.04
C ASN A 14 -0.11 -6.48 14.42
N VAL A 15 -0.73 -5.50 15.10
CA VAL A 15 -1.89 -4.78 14.55
C VAL A 15 -1.50 -4.02 13.27
N LEU A 16 -0.34 -3.35 13.25
CA LEU A 16 0.16 -2.70 12.03
C LEU A 16 0.36 -3.72 10.90
N LEU A 17 0.95 -4.87 11.17
CA LEU A 17 1.19 -5.93 10.19
C LEU A 17 -0.12 -6.49 9.62
N GLU A 18 -1.12 -6.74 10.46
CA GLU A 18 -2.45 -7.19 10.03
C GLU A 18 -3.11 -6.15 9.10
N ARG A 19 -3.04 -4.87 9.47
CA ARG A 19 -3.53 -3.78 8.62
C ARG A 19 -2.75 -3.68 7.31
N PHE A 20 -1.44 -3.89 7.36
CA PHE A 20 -0.59 -3.87 6.17
C PHE A 20 -0.98 -4.98 5.17
N VAL A 21 -1.18 -6.20 5.65
CA VAL A 21 -1.69 -7.31 4.83
C VAL A 21 -3.08 -6.99 4.26
N THR A 22 -3.98 -6.44 5.07
CA THR A 22 -5.32 -6.06 4.64
C THR A 22 -5.29 -5.03 3.50
N TYR A 23 -4.50 -3.97 3.63
CA TYR A 23 -4.39 -2.96 2.58
C TYR A 23 -3.74 -3.50 1.31
N ASN A 24 -2.77 -4.42 1.42
CA ASN A 24 -2.22 -5.10 0.25
C ASN A 24 -3.27 -5.90 -0.52
N GLU A 25 -4.18 -6.57 0.18
CA GLU A 25 -5.31 -7.26 -0.46
C GLU A 25 -6.22 -6.24 -1.16
N VAL A 26 -6.55 -5.14 -0.49
CA VAL A 26 -7.34 -4.04 -1.10
C VAL A 26 -6.70 -3.54 -2.40
N PHE A 27 -5.39 -3.27 -2.41
CA PHE A 27 -4.70 -2.83 -3.63
C PHE A 27 -4.65 -3.91 -4.71
N THR A 28 -4.64 -5.19 -4.32
CA THR A 28 -4.76 -6.31 -5.26
C THR A 28 -6.16 -6.40 -5.87
N GLU A 29 -7.21 -6.10 -5.10
CA GLU A 29 -8.58 -6.03 -5.61
C GLU A 29 -8.76 -4.89 -6.64
N TYR A 30 -8.13 -3.74 -6.41
CA TYR A 30 -8.13 -2.66 -7.41
C TYR A 30 -7.59 -3.13 -8.77
N LEU A 31 -6.55 -3.95 -8.79
CA LEU A 31 -6.02 -4.50 -10.04
C LEU A 31 -7.01 -5.44 -10.75
N LYS A 32 -7.88 -6.14 -10.00
CA LYS A 32 -8.97 -6.92 -10.58
C LYS A 32 -10.03 -6.02 -11.18
N THR A 33 -10.30 -4.86 -10.57
CA THR A 33 -11.24 -3.86 -11.09
C THR A 33 -10.86 -3.36 -12.47
N ILE A 34 -9.57 -3.22 -12.79
CA ILE A 34 -9.10 -2.84 -14.14
C ILE A 34 -9.70 -3.78 -15.20
N LYS A 35 -9.58 -5.10 -14.98
CA LYS A 35 -10.13 -6.11 -15.91
C LYS A 35 -11.65 -6.05 -16.02
N LEU A 36 -12.35 -5.70 -14.94
CA LEU A 36 -13.81 -5.54 -14.96
C LEU A 36 -14.24 -4.33 -15.80
N ILE A 37 -13.50 -3.21 -15.71
CA ILE A 37 -13.73 -2.02 -16.52
C ILE A 37 -13.54 -2.35 -18.01
N GLU A 38 -12.45 -3.03 -18.37
CA GLU A 38 -12.15 -3.39 -19.76
C GLU A 38 -13.19 -4.31 -20.39
N ARG A 39 -13.79 -5.22 -19.61
CA ARG A 39 -14.85 -6.13 -20.09
C ARG A 39 -16.23 -5.48 -20.13
N GLY A 40 -16.38 -4.26 -19.60
CA GLY A 40 -17.69 -3.66 -19.38
C GLY A 40 -18.54 -4.40 -18.32
N GLU A 41 -17.90 -5.21 -17.48
CA GLU A 41 -18.53 -5.97 -16.38
C GLU A 41 -18.58 -5.16 -15.08
N ALA A 42 -17.89 -4.02 -15.03
CA ALA A 42 -17.91 -3.15 -13.87
C ALA A 42 -19.29 -2.51 -13.66
N LEU A 43 -19.54 -2.01 -12.45
CA LEU A 43 -20.72 -1.19 -12.17
C LEU A 43 -20.80 -0.05 -13.20
N ARG A 44 -22.01 0.32 -13.61
CA ARG A 44 -22.29 1.25 -14.74
C ARG A 44 -21.52 2.58 -14.70
N TYR A 45 -21.02 2.98 -13.55
CA TYR A 45 -20.29 4.23 -13.33
C TYR A 45 -18.79 4.05 -13.11
N GLU A 46 -18.26 2.83 -13.02
CA GLU A 46 -16.85 2.59 -12.76
C GLU A 46 -16.01 2.92 -14.00
N THR A 47 -15.01 3.78 -13.81
CA THR A 47 -14.11 4.31 -14.86
C THR A 47 -12.70 4.38 -14.31
N TYR A 48 -11.68 4.52 -15.15
CA TYR A 48 -10.31 4.71 -14.65
C TYR A 48 -10.13 5.98 -13.81
N SER A 49 -10.87 7.05 -14.08
CA SER A 49 -10.88 8.24 -13.20
C SER A 49 -11.31 7.88 -11.78
N ARG A 50 -12.45 7.18 -11.63
CA ARG A 50 -12.96 6.78 -10.31
C ARG A 50 -12.07 5.75 -9.64
N TRP A 51 -11.51 4.84 -10.43
CA TRP A 51 -10.52 3.88 -9.95
C TRP A 51 -9.35 4.61 -9.29
N ILE A 52 -8.77 5.61 -9.97
CA ILE A 52 -7.63 6.41 -9.48
C ILE A 52 -8.02 7.14 -8.20
N ASP A 53 -9.16 7.82 -8.18
CA ASP A 53 -9.63 8.55 -6.99
C ASP A 53 -9.78 7.64 -5.76
N ASN A 54 -10.42 6.48 -5.96
CA ASN A 54 -10.65 5.50 -4.93
C ASN A 54 -9.32 4.87 -4.44
N TYR A 55 -8.43 4.54 -5.37
CA TYR A 55 -7.11 3.97 -5.08
C TYR A 55 -6.24 4.94 -4.27
N LEU A 56 -6.11 6.19 -4.71
CA LEU A 56 -5.36 7.23 -4.00
C LEU A 56 -5.95 7.57 -2.63
N THR A 57 -7.28 7.53 -2.48
CA THR A 57 -7.95 7.73 -1.19
C THR A 57 -7.59 6.63 -0.19
N ASN A 58 -7.52 5.37 -0.65
CA ASN A 58 -7.09 4.26 0.19
C ASN A 58 -5.60 4.35 0.56
N ILE A 59 -4.74 4.73 -0.39
CA ILE A 59 -3.31 5.00 -0.12
C ILE A 59 -3.16 6.07 0.95
N LYS A 60 -3.85 7.21 0.82
CA LYS A 60 -3.80 8.31 1.79
C LYS A 60 -4.24 7.87 3.18
N SER A 61 -5.32 7.09 3.26
CA SER A 61 -5.81 6.54 4.53
C SER A 61 -4.79 5.61 5.17
N PHE A 62 -4.12 4.80 4.36
CA PHE A 62 -3.10 3.88 4.82
C PHE A 62 -1.82 4.59 5.28
N ILE A 63 -1.35 5.60 4.53
CA ILE A 63 -0.23 6.47 4.92
C ILE A 63 -0.49 7.08 6.30
N LYS A 64 -1.71 7.58 6.55
CA LYS A 64 -2.07 8.16 7.85
C LYS A 64 -1.95 7.15 9.00
N LEU A 65 -2.42 5.91 8.78
CA LEU A 65 -2.32 4.83 9.76
C LEU A 65 -0.85 4.51 10.07
N CYS A 66 -0.04 4.34 9.04
CA CYS A 66 1.38 4.02 9.20
C CYS A 66 2.16 5.16 9.87
N ASN A 67 1.94 6.41 9.46
CA ASN A 67 2.60 7.57 10.07
C ASN A 67 2.24 7.73 11.54
N SER A 68 1.00 7.41 11.93
CA SER A 68 0.61 7.41 13.34
C SER A 68 1.43 6.40 14.16
N TYR A 69 1.72 5.22 13.59
CA TYR A 69 2.57 4.22 14.23
C TYR A 69 4.02 4.69 14.30
N LEU A 70 4.57 5.19 13.18
CA LEU A 70 5.95 5.67 13.13
C LEU A 70 6.19 6.78 14.15
N SER A 71 5.28 7.75 14.24
CA SER A 71 5.38 8.87 15.17
C SER A 71 5.31 8.42 16.63
N LYS A 72 4.42 7.47 16.93
CA LYS A 72 4.29 6.93 18.29
C LYS A 72 5.58 6.30 18.81
N TYR A 73 6.39 5.74 17.91
CA TYR A 73 7.61 5.03 18.24
C TYR A 73 8.90 5.78 17.85
N ASN A 74 8.79 7.05 17.44
CA ASN A 74 9.90 7.90 16.97
C ASN A 74 10.71 7.25 15.84
N LEU A 75 10.03 6.68 14.84
CA LEU A 75 10.62 5.93 13.73
C LEU A 75 10.69 6.73 12.42
N GLU A 76 10.34 8.01 12.40
CA GLU A 76 10.17 8.82 11.18
C GLU A 76 11.46 8.96 10.37
N ASN A 77 12.61 8.99 11.04
CA ASN A 77 13.93 9.07 10.41
C ASN A 77 14.63 7.70 10.31
N SER A 78 13.88 6.61 10.46
CA SER A 78 14.43 5.26 10.42
C SER A 78 14.39 4.67 9.02
N THR A 79 15.18 3.61 8.82
CA THR A 79 15.11 2.77 7.61
C THR A 79 13.72 2.17 7.41
N ILE A 80 12.94 1.93 8.48
CA ILE A 80 11.57 1.43 8.38
C ILE A 80 10.66 2.45 7.68
N ALA A 81 10.77 3.73 8.07
CA ALA A 81 10.03 4.81 7.42
C ALA A 81 10.44 5.00 5.96
N GLU A 82 11.74 4.91 5.67
CA GLU A 82 12.24 4.96 4.29
C GLU A 82 11.67 3.83 3.42
N LYS A 83 11.74 2.58 3.89
CA LYS A 83 11.19 1.42 3.15
C LYS A 83 9.70 1.53 2.92
N LEU A 84 8.97 2.01 3.92
CA LEU A 84 7.53 2.23 3.81
C LEU A 84 7.19 3.37 2.82
N ASN A 85 7.96 4.45 2.80
CA ASN A 85 7.80 5.52 1.83
C ASN A 85 8.07 5.02 0.40
N ASN A 86 9.11 4.22 0.19
CA ASN A 86 9.38 3.61 -1.12
C ASN A 86 8.22 2.75 -1.60
N TYR A 87 7.62 1.95 -0.71
CA TYR A 87 6.41 1.20 -1.00
C TYR A 87 5.24 2.11 -1.42
N PHE A 88 4.99 3.21 -0.69
CA PHE A 88 3.92 4.14 -1.05
C PHE A 88 4.16 4.89 -2.36
N MET A 89 5.41 5.27 -2.65
CA MET A 89 5.77 5.88 -3.92
C MET A 89 5.48 4.94 -5.09
N ASP A 90 5.82 3.65 -4.95
CA ASP A 90 5.57 2.64 -5.98
C ASP A 90 4.07 2.32 -6.14
N LEU A 91 3.27 2.40 -5.07
CA LEU A 91 1.81 2.35 -5.18
C LEU A 91 1.28 3.57 -5.96
N ILE A 92 1.67 4.79 -5.58
CA ILE A 92 1.19 6.02 -6.22
C ILE A 92 1.57 6.03 -7.70
N ASP A 93 2.78 5.58 -8.05
CA ASP A 93 3.26 5.52 -9.44
C ASP A 93 2.37 4.66 -10.34
N MET A 94 1.61 3.71 -9.79
CA MET A 94 0.70 2.86 -10.56
C MET A 94 -0.35 3.66 -11.35
N VAL A 95 -0.75 4.83 -10.86
CA VAL A 95 -1.75 5.68 -11.54
C VAL A 95 -1.24 6.22 -12.88
N ASN A 96 0.09 6.32 -13.05
CA ASN A 96 0.72 6.83 -14.27
C ASN A 96 0.56 5.87 -15.45
N TYR A 97 0.12 4.63 -15.22
CA TYR A 97 -0.10 3.62 -16.25
C TYR A 97 -1.55 3.55 -16.75
N MET A 98 -2.38 4.52 -16.34
CA MET A 98 -3.76 4.66 -16.76
C MET A 98 -3.96 5.95 -17.56
N ASP A 99 -4.52 5.81 -18.75
CA ASP A 99 -4.95 6.94 -19.57
C ASP A 99 -6.46 7.14 -19.35
N VAL A 100 -6.78 8.16 -18.56
CA VAL A 100 -8.17 8.49 -18.20
C VAL A 100 -8.92 9.09 -19.38
N ASP A 101 -8.24 9.84 -20.24
CA ASP A 101 -8.85 10.57 -21.36
C ASP A 101 -9.29 9.61 -22.46
N HIS A 102 -8.50 8.56 -22.70
CA HIS A 102 -8.78 7.54 -23.71
C HIS A 102 -9.33 6.23 -23.13
N ASN A 103 -9.46 6.15 -21.80
CA ASN A 103 -9.85 4.95 -21.07
C ASN A 103 -8.99 3.73 -21.46
N LEU A 104 -7.67 3.89 -21.44
CA LEU A 104 -6.68 2.85 -21.76
C LEU A 104 -5.76 2.56 -20.56
N VAL A 105 -5.12 1.40 -20.58
CA VAL A 105 -4.19 0.98 -19.53
C VAL A 105 -2.97 0.27 -20.13
N ASP A 106 -1.78 0.58 -19.60
CA ASP A 106 -0.55 -0.15 -19.94
C ASP A 106 -0.35 -1.34 -19.01
N HIS A 107 -0.85 -2.50 -19.44
CA HIS A 107 -0.74 -3.76 -18.68
C HIS A 107 0.71 -4.17 -18.40
N SER A 108 1.63 -3.97 -19.36
CA SER A 108 3.03 -4.37 -19.16
C SER A 108 3.67 -3.57 -18.04
N SER A 109 3.40 -2.28 -18.00
CA SER A 109 3.90 -1.40 -16.95
C SER A 109 3.24 -1.68 -15.60
N ILE A 110 1.93 -1.99 -15.57
CA ILE A 110 1.24 -2.43 -14.35
C ILE A 110 1.84 -3.73 -13.78
N GLU A 111 2.12 -4.74 -14.61
CA GLU A 111 2.71 -6.01 -14.14
C GLU A 111 4.11 -5.80 -13.54
N LYS A 112 4.91 -4.92 -14.17
CA LYS A 112 6.23 -4.54 -13.64
C LYS A 112 6.08 -3.79 -12.31
N ALA A 113 5.15 -2.84 -12.24
CA ALA A 113 4.87 -2.07 -11.02
C ALA A 113 4.42 -3.00 -9.87
N GLN A 114 3.54 -3.96 -10.14
CA GLN A 114 3.13 -4.97 -9.16
C GLN A 114 4.31 -5.77 -8.61
N SER A 115 5.21 -6.20 -9.48
CA SER A 115 6.40 -6.96 -9.08
C SER A 115 7.32 -6.11 -8.19
N LYS A 116 7.47 -4.83 -8.53
CA LYS A 116 8.23 -3.85 -7.75
C LYS A 116 7.59 -3.60 -6.38
N ILE A 117 6.28 -3.41 -6.32
CA ILE A 117 5.51 -3.20 -5.08
C ILE A 117 5.68 -4.41 -4.14
N ARG A 118 5.59 -5.64 -4.66
CA ARG A 118 5.83 -6.86 -3.87
C ARG A 118 7.24 -6.89 -3.27
N ALA A 119 8.27 -6.55 -4.06
CA ALA A 119 9.62 -6.44 -3.54
C ALA A 119 9.71 -5.37 -2.42
N ARG A 120 9.05 -4.21 -2.55
CA ARG A 120 9.00 -3.19 -1.49
C ARG A 120 8.27 -3.65 -0.23
N GLN A 121 7.21 -4.44 -0.38
CA GLN A 121 6.52 -5.06 0.77
C GLN A 121 7.49 -5.95 1.55
N GLU A 122 8.23 -6.81 0.87
CA GLU A 122 9.24 -7.68 1.51
C GLU A 122 10.33 -6.88 2.21
N GLU A 123 10.87 -5.84 1.56
CA GLU A 123 11.86 -4.94 2.16
C GLU A 123 11.34 -4.29 3.46
N PHE A 124 10.09 -3.80 3.45
CA PHE A 124 9.46 -3.22 4.63
C PHE A 124 9.27 -4.24 5.75
N LEU A 125 8.75 -5.43 5.44
CA LEU A 125 8.53 -6.50 6.43
C LEU A 125 9.84 -6.96 7.06
N GLN A 126 10.92 -7.08 6.27
CA GLN A 126 12.24 -7.41 6.77
C GLN A 126 12.79 -6.32 7.70
N ALA A 127 12.62 -5.04 7.34
CA ALA A 127 13.03 -3.92 8.19
C ALA A 127 12.24 -3.89 9.51
N LEU A 128 10.94 -4.20 9.47
CA LEU A 128 10.08 -4.22 10.67
C LEU A 128 10.40 -5.39 11.61
N ASN A 129 10.79 -6.55 11.07
CA ASN A 129 11.16 -7.73 11.86
C ASN A 129 12.33 -7.48 12.83
N ILE A 130 13.16 -6.47 12.58
CA ILE A 130 14.22 -6.02 13.51
C ILE A 130 13.64 -5.54 14.84
N LEU A 131 12.40 -5.03 14.86
CA LEU A 131 11.72 -4.55 16.06
C LEU A 131 11.05 -5.65 16.90
N VAL A 132 10.95 -6.86 16.36
CA VAL A 132 10.25 -8.00 16.98
C VAL A 132 11.24 -9.03 17.57
N LYS A 133 12.52 -9.00 17.15
CA LYS A 133 13.62 -9.76 17.76
C LYS A 133 14.13 -9.06 19.02
#